data_AF-A0A9C9FA34-F1
#
_entry.id   AF-A0A9C9FA34-F1
#
_cell.length_a   1.000
_cell.length_b   1.000
_cell.length_c   1.000
_cell.angle_alpha   90.00
_cell.angle_beta   90.00
_cell.angle_gamma   90.00
#
_symmetry.space_group_name_H-M   'P 1'
#
loop_
_entity.id
_entity.type
_entity.pdbx_description
1 polymer ?
#
loop_
_entity_poly.entity_id
_entity_poly.type
_entity_poly.pdbx_seq_one_letter_code
_entity_poly.pdbx_strand_id
1 'polypeptide(L)'
;MKLEEIRQAIDAIDSEIIGLLSKRGNLVSEAGRLKRDEPAVRDSERVQQVIDKVKAVAVKTGLEPAIAEQIYRTVTDCFINKELQKFRGEDASFLDVDKIVADKIKVYSKDALSLKPNVPGAQMWAVGLKKAMMTYFELEPNTIFPKHSHEAEQITVVMEGELTFVLQEKKITLKSGDVIAIPSNAIHSAFTGNKPCKAVDAWSPVRKEFL
;
A
#
# COMPACT_ATOMS: atom_id res chain seq x y z
N MET A 1 -25.46 -0.15 -35.34
CA MET A 1 -24.95 -1.47 -34.94
C MET A 1 -25.91 -2.10 -33.96
N LYS A 2 -26.23 -3.38 -34.14
CA LYS A 2 -26.97 -4.18 -33.16
C LYS A 2 -26.03 -4.62 -32.02
N LEU A 3 -26.59 -4.96 -30.87
CA LEU A 3 -25.79 -5.38 -29.69
C LEU A 3 -24.83 -6.55 -30.01
N GLU A 4 -25.29 -7.50 -30.81
CA GLU A 4 -24.48 -8.67 -31.19
C GLU A 4 -23.26 -8.27 -32.05
N GLU A 5 -23.45 -7.35 -33.00
CA GLU A 5 -22.37 -6.81 -33.81
C GLU A 5 -21.35 -6.04 -32.95
N ILE A 6 -21.81 -5.38 -31.89
CA ILE A 6 -20.93 -4.68 -30.93
C ILE A 6 -20.07 -5.68 -30.16
N ARG A 7 -20.67 -6.77 -29.68
CA ARG A 7 -19.94 -7.83 -28.95
C ARG A 7 -18.87 -8.47 -29.82
N GLN A 8 -19.21 -8.83 -31.04
CA GLN A 8 -18.26 -9.42 -31.99
C GLN A 8 -17.09 -8.48 -32.30
N ALA A 9 -17.36 -7.17 -32.43
CA ALA A 9 -16.31 -6.18 -32.60
C ALA A 9 -15.41 -6.06 -31.36
N ILE A 10 -15.98 -6.14 -30.15
CA ILE A 10 -15.21 -6.15 -28.89
C ILE A 10 -14.35 -7.41 -28.81
N ASP A 11 -14.90 -8.59 -29.08
CA ASP A 11 -14.16 -9.87 -29.02
C ASP A 11 -12.96 -9.88 -29.98
N ALA A 12 -13.10 -9.26 -31.15
CA ALA A 12 -12.02 -9.08 -32.10
C ALA A 12 -10.90 -8.19 -31.52
N ILE A 13 -11.27 -7.04 -30.93
CA ILE A 13 -10.31 -6.14 -30.26
C ILE A 13 -9.63 -6.85 -29.09
N ASP A 14 -10.36 -7.59 -28.27
CA ASP A 14 -9.81 -8.32 -27.13
C ASP A 14 -8.80 -9.39 -27.57
N SER A 15 -9.08 -10.07 -28.69
CA SER A 15 -8.15 -11.02 -29.31
C SER A 15 -6.85 -10.32 -29.77
N GLU A 16 -6.96 -9.12 -30.34
CA GLU A 16 -5.79 -8.31 -30.70
C GLU A 16 -5.00 -7.85 -29.47
N ILE A 17 -5.68 -7.42 -28.40
CA ILE A 17 -5.05 -7.02 -27.14
C ILE A 17 -4.24 -8.19 -26.57
N ILE A 18 -4.81 -9.40 -26.48
CA ILE A 18 -4.09 -10.58 -26.00
C ILE A 18 -2.90 -10.91 -26.90
N GLY A 19 -3.05 -10.81 -28.23
CA GLY A 19 -1.95 -10.99 -29.18
C GLY A 19 -0.80 -9.99 -28.98
N LEU A 20 -1.13 -8.71 -28.75
CA LEU A 20 -0.15 -7.65 -28.47
C LEU A 20 0.54 -7.86 -27.12
N LEU A 21 -0.20 -8.27 -26.09
CA LEU A 21 0.37 -8.60 -24.77
C LEU A 21 1.33 -9.79 -24.87
N SER A 22 1.01 -10.81 -25.68
CA SER A 22 1.91 -11.93 -25.95
C SER A 22 3.23 -11.47 -26.59
N LYS A 23 3.16 -10.64 -27.64
CA LYS A 23 4.35 -10.04 -28.28
C LYS A 23 5.18 -9.22 -27.29
N ARG A 24 4.52 -8.39 -26.48
CA ARG A 24 5.19 -7.62 -25.40
C ARG A 24 5.87 -8.55 -24.40
N GLY A 25 5.22 -9.65 -24.01
CA GLY A 25 5.77 -10.63 -23.08
C GLY A 25 7.08 -11.24 -23.56
N ASN A 26 7.18 -11.57 -24.85
CA ASN A 26 8.42 -12.08 -25.45
C ASN A 26 9.57 -11.06 -25.32
N LEU A 27 9.32 -9.78 -25.62
CA LEU A 27 10.31 -8.71 -25.46
C LEU A 27 10.72 -8.51 -24.00
N VAL A 28 9.78 -8.64 -23.06
CA VAL A 28 10.10 -8.56 -21.63
C VAL A 28 10.99 -9.73 -21.20
N SER A 29 10.72 -10.95 -21.68
CA SER A 29 11.56 -12.11 -21.40
C SER A 29 12.96 -12.00 -22.02
N GLU A 30 13.08 -11.44 -23.22
CA GLU A 30 14.38 -11.14 -23.83
C GLU A 30 15.16 -10.12 -23.00
N ALA A 31 14.50 -9.03 -22.58
CA ALA A 31 15.10 -8.03 -21.70
C ALA A 31 15.47 -8.61 -20.32
N GLY A 32 14.65 -9.52 -19.79
CA GLY A 32 14.88 -10.23 -18.53
C GLY A 32 16.16 -11.06 -18.55
N ARG A 33 16.44 -11.79 -19.63
CA ARG A 33 17.67 -12.59 -19.80
C ARG A 33 18.97 -11.77 -19.70
N LEU A 34 18.90 -10.46 -19.93
CA LEU A 34 20.06 -9.56 -19.85
C LEU A 34 20.28 -9.00 -18.44
N LYS A 35 19.31 -9.15 -17.54
CA LYS A 35 19.37 -8.66 -16.15
C LYS A 35 20.06 -9.72 -15.28
N ARG A 36 20.99 -9.27 -14.42
CA ARG A 36 21.87 -10.16 -13.66
C ARG A 36 21.35 -10.48 -12.26
N ASP A 37 20.40 -9.70 -11.74
CA ASP A 37 19.93 -9.75 -10.36
C ASP A 37 18.46 -9.32 -10.22
N GLU A 38 17.77 -9.81 -9.17
CA GLU A 38 16.35 -9.53 -8.90
C GLU A 38 16.00 -8.03 -8.77
N PRO A 39 16.83 -7.17 -8.13
CA PRO A 39 16.56 -5.73 -8.08
C PRO A 39 16.50 -5.09 -9.47
N ALA A 40 17.34 -5.51 -10.42
CA ALA A 40 17.28 -5.03 -11.80
C ALA A 40 15.98 -5.45 -12.51
N VAL A 41 15.33 -6.55 -12.08
CA VAL A 41 14.03 -6.98 -12.61
C VAL A 41 12.90 -6.05 -12.16
N ARG A 42 12.96 -5.55 -10.90
CA ARG A 42 11.99 -4.62 -10.30
C ARG A 42 12.39 -3.15 -10.42
N ASP A 43 12.69 -2.71 -11.63
CA ASP A 43 13.05 -1.32 -11.91
C ASP A 43 11.83 -0.38 -11.82
N SER A 44 11.65 0.24 -10.64
CA SER A 44 10.52 1.14 -10.37
C SER A 44 10.53 2.40 -11.24
N GLU A 45 11.71 2.89 -11.62
CA GLU A 45 11.84 4.05 -12.49
C GLU A 45 11.33 3.71 -13.90
N ARG A 46 11.75 2.55 -14.42
CA ARG A 46 11.28 2.06 -15.72
C ARG A 46 9.78 1.83 -15.73
N VAL A 47 9.20 1.29 -14.64
CA VAL A 47 7.74 1.13 -14.50
C VAL A 47 7.06 2.50 -14.63
N GLN A 48 7.52 3.51 -13.89
CA GLN A 48 6.92 4.84 -13.95
C GLN A 48 7.05 5.46 -15.35
N GLN A 49 8.20 5.31 -16.02
CA GLN A 49 8.38 5.73 -17.41
C GLN A 49 7.42 5.03 -18.39
N VAL A 50 7.07 3.75 -18.18
CA VAL A 50 6.01 3.09 -18.97
C VAL A 50 4.68 3.77 -18.71
N ILE A 51 4.31 3.96 -17.44
CA ILE A 51 3.03 4.56 -17.05
C ILE A 51 2.85 5.96 -17.65
N ASP A 52 3.87 6.82 -17.56
CA ASP A 52 3.78 8.18 -18.10
C ASP A 52 3.60 8.17 -19.62
N LYS A 53 4.31 7.28 -20.32
CA LYS A 53 4.18 7.11 -21.78
C LYS A 53 2.77 6.64 -22.17
N VAL A 54 2.22 5.65 -21.48
CA VAL A 54 0.88 5.14 -21.83
C VAL A 54 -0.23 6.11 -21.47
N LYS A 55 -0.08 6.90 -20.39
CA LYS A 55 -0.99 8.01 -20.08
C LYS A 55 -0.98 9.06 -21.19
N ALA A 56 0.21 9.42 -21.70
CA ALA A 56 0.32 10.34 -22.83
C ALA A 56 -0.31 9.79 -24.12
N VAL A 57 -0.19 8.49 -24.38
CA VAL A 57 -0.88 7.83 -25.51
C VAL A 57 -2.40 7.83 -25.29
N ALA A 58 -2.87 7.54 -24.08
CA ALA A 58 -4.28 7.52 -23.73
C ALA A 58 -4.97 8.87 -24.03
N VAL A 59 -4.33 9.98 -23.62
CA VAL A 59 -4.81 11.33 -23.95
C VAL A 59 -4.95 11.52 -25.47
N LYS A 60 -3.95 11.08 -26.25
CA LYS A 60 -3.95 11.24 -27.71
C LYS A 60 -5.02 10.39 -28.41
N THR A 61 -5.38 9.24 -27.84
CA THR A 61 -6.36 8.31 -28.42
C THR A 61 -7.77 8.50 -27.85
N GLY A 62 -7.97 9.45 -26.93
CA GLY A 62 -9.27 9.70 -26.28
C GLY A 62 -9.63 8.72 -25.16
N LEU A 63 -8.68 7.94 -24.65
CA LEU A 63 -8.85 7.08 -23.47
C LEU A 63 -8.52 7.88 -22.20
N GLU A 64 -9.33 7.71 -21.15
CA GLU A 64 -9.03 8.33 -19.86
C GLU A 64 -7.68 7.86 -19.30
N PRO A 65 -6.76 8.76 -18.93
CA PRO A 65 -5.42 8.39 -18.46
C PRO A 65 -5.43 7.47 -17.23
N ALA A 66 -6.43 7.60 -16.35
CA ALA A 66 -6.58 6.76 -15.17
C ALA A 66 -6.85 5.29 -15.53
N ILE A 67 -7.63 5.03 -16.59
CA ILE A 67 -7.90 3.68 -17.09
C ILE A 67 -6.60 3.06 -17.61
N ALA A 68 -5.87 3.80 -18.46
CA ALA A 68 -4.60 3.33 -19.02
C ALA A 68 -3.57 3.01 -17.92
N GLU A 69 -3.47 3.86 -16.90
CA GLU A 69 -2.58 3.65 -15.77
C GLU A 69 -2.94 2.35 -15.00
N GLN A 70 -4.21 2.12 -14.68
CA GLN A 70 -4.62 0.92 -13.94
C GLN A 70 -4.34 -0.37 -14.72
N ILE A 71 -4.66 -0.39 -16.02
CA ILE A 71 -4.39 -1.52 -16.89
C ILE A 71 -2.89 -1.78 -16.97
N TYR A 72 -2.08 -0.76 -17.26
CA TYR A 72 -0.64 -0.96 -17.47
C TYR A 72 0.14 -1.25 -16.20
N ARG A 73 -0.31 -0.79 -15.02
CA ARG A 73 0.25 -1.25 -13.74
C ARG A 73 0.04 -2.75 -13.57
N THR A 74 -1.18 -3.23 -13.83
CA THR A 74 -1.51 -4.66 -13.77
C THR A 74 -0.70 -5.48 -14.78
N VAL A 75 -0.65 -5.04 -16.04
CA VAL A 75 0.15 -5.70 -17.09
C VAL A 75 1.63 -5.78 -16.67
N THR A 76 2.19 -4.68 -16.17
CA THR A 76 3.61 -4.63 -15.79
C THR A 76 3.89 -5.54 -14.60
N ASP A 77 3.03 -5.55 -13.59
CA ASP A 77 3.14 -6.44 -12.42
C ASP A 77 3.09 -7.92 -12.84
N CYS A 78 2.17 -8.31 -13.75
CA CYS A 78 2.08 -9.69 -14.25
C CYS A 78 3.39 -10.15 -14.90
N PHE A 79 4.00 -9.32 -15.75
CA PHE A 79 5.24 -9.69 -16.42
C PHE A 79 6.45 -9.68 -15.49
N ILE A 80 6.54 -8.74 -14.55
CA ILE A 80 7.61 -8.73 -13.53
C ILE A 80 7.54 -10.02 -12.70
N ASN A 81 6.34 -10.41 -12.26
CA ASN A 81 6.18 -11.62 -11.45
C ASN A 81 6.53 -12.89 -12.23
N LYS A 82 6.12 -12.97 -13.51
CA LYS A 82 6.51 -14.10 -14.38
C LYS A 82 8.02 -14.20 -14.55
N GLU A 83 8.72 -13.08 -14.71
CA GLU A 83 10.18 -13.09 -14.81
C GLU A 83 10.84 -13.48 -13.49
N LEU A 84 10.35 -13.00 -12.34
CA LEU A 84 10.86 -13.41 -11.03
C LEU A 84 10.69 -14.91 -10.76
N GLN A 85 9.55 -15.51 -11.17
CA GLN A 85 9.36 -16.97 -11.09
C GLN A 85 10.43 -17.72 -11.89
N LYS A 86 10.75 -17.27 -13.11
CA LYS A 86 11.84 -17.86 -13.92
C LYS A 86 13.20 -17.71 -13.26
N PHE A 87 13.51 -16.53 -12.71
CA PHE A 87 14.78 -16.29 -12.00
C PHE A 87 14.94 -17.22 -10.79
N ARG A 88 13.84 -17.53 -10.09
CA ARG A 88 13.82 -18.48 -8.97
C ARG A 88 13.82 -19.96 -9.38
N GLY A 89 13.84 -20.27 -10.68
CA GLY A 89 13.81 -21.65 -11.19
C GLY A 89 12.45 -22.34 -11.05
N GLU A 90 11.37 -21.58 -10.87
CA GLU A 90 10.01 -22.09 -10.75
C GLU A 90 9.39 -22.33 -12.12
N ASP A 91 8.41 -23.23 -12.20
CA ASP A 91 7.69 -23.50 -13.45
C ASP A 91 6.86 -22.27 -13.87
N ALA A 92 7.40 -21.50 -14.81
CA ALA A 92 6.78 -20.29 -15.35
C ALA A 92 5.74 -20.57 -16.46
N SER A 93 5.31 -21.83 -16.63
CA SER A 93 4.23 -22.21 -17.55
C SER A 93 2.88 -21.63 -17.13
N PHE A 94 2.68 -21.39 -15.82
CA PHE A 94 1.49 -20.75 -15.27
C PHE A 94 1.85 -19.63 -14.30
N LEU A 95 1.24 -18.45 -14.48
CA LEU A 95 1.29 -17.38 -13.48
C LEU A 95 0.44 -17.82 -12.29
N ASP A 96 1.09 -18.29 -11.24
CA ASP A 96 0.42 -18.57 -9.97
C ASP A 96 0.02 -17.25 -9.29
N VAL A 97 -1.22 -16.81 -9.55
CA VAL A 97 -1.78 -15.57 -9.00
C VAL A 97 -1.91 -15.67 -7.48
N ASP A 98 -2.19 -16.85 -6.95
CA ASP A 98 -2.28 -17.08 -5.51
C ASP A 98 -0.91 -16.94 -4.86
N LYS A 99 0.16 -17.41 -5.52
CA LYS A 99 1.54 -17.18 -5.08
C LYS A 99 1.97 -15.73 -5.17
N ILE A 100 1.52 -14.96 -6.17
CA ILE A 100 1.77 -13.51 -6.24
C ILE A 100 1.14 -12.78 -5.06
N VAL A 101 -0.05 -13.21 -4.63
CA VAL A 101 -0.71 -12.68 -3.44
C VAL A 101 0.02 -13.15 -2.19
N ALA A 102 0.44 -14.41 -2.11
CA ALA A 102 1.21 -14.96 -1.00
C ALA A 102 2.56 -14.26 -0.80
N ASP A 103 3.30 -13.95 -1.89
CA ASP A 103 4.55 -13.19 -1.86
C ASP A 103 4.37 -11.76 -1.32
N LYS A 104 3.12 -11.24 -1.30
CA LYS A 104 2.78 -9.93 -0.69
C LYS A 104 2.36 -10.05 0.77
N ILE A 105 2.11 -11.26 1.28
CA ILE A 105 1.83 -11.49 2.70
C ILE A 105 3.14 -11.36 3.47
N LYS A 106 3.16 -10.46 4.44
CA LYS A 106 4.30 -10.26 5.33
C LYS A 106 3.94 -10.75 6.72
N VAL A 107 4.74 -11.65 7.25
CA VAL A 107 4.66 -12.09 8.65
C VAL A 107 5.75 -11.37 9.43
N TYR A 108 5.37 -10.72 10.52
CA TYR A 108 6.29 -10.05 11.42
C TYR A 108 6.33 -10.83 12.73
N SER A 109 7.50 -11.36 13.10
CA SER A 109 7.71 -11.86 14.45
C SER A 109 7.80 -10.69 15.43
N LYS A 110 7.54 -10.94 16.71
CA LYS A 110 7.70 -9.92 17.77
C LYS A 110 9.09 -9.27 17.73
N ASP A 111 10.13 -10.09 17.52
CA ASP A 111 11.52 -9.63 17.49
C ASP A 111 11.86 -8.77 16.27
N ALA A 112 11.07 -8.86 15.20
CA ALA A 112 11.23 -8.02 14.01
C ALA A 112 10.58 -6.62 14.18
N LEU A 113 9.72 -6.44 15.20
CA LEU A 113 8.99 -5.20 15.47
C LEU A 113 9.66 -4.40 16.58
N SER A 114 10.84 -3.86 16.28
CA SER A 114 11.61 -3.04 17.21
C SER A 114 10.99 -1.66 17.38
N LEU A 115 10.78 -1.26 18.64
CA LEU A 115 10.36 0.09 19.00
C LEU A 115 11.41 1.12 18.54
N LYS A 116 10.95 2.12 17.81
CA LYS A 116 11.73 3.28 17.37
C LYS A 116 11.19 4.55 18.05
N PRO A 117 12.05 5.50 18.44
CA PRO A 117 11.60 6.79 18.96
C PRO A 117 10.68 7.51 17.97
N ASN A 118 9.63 8.18 18.47
CA ASN A 118 8.71 8.98 17.66
C ASN A 118 8.73 10.46 18.08
N VAL A 119 8.28 10.74 19.30
CA VAL A 119 8.37 12.04 19.97
C VAL A 119 8.95 11.82 21.38
N PRO A 120 9.41 12.86 22.11
CA PRO A 120 9.87 12.68 23.48
C PRO A 120 8.83 11.95 24.34
N GLY A 121 9.23 10.83 24.94
CA GLY A 121 8.35 9.96 25.75
C GLY A 121 7.54 8.93 24.96
N ALA A 122 7.62 8.91 23.63
CA ALA A 122 6.91 7.94 22.79
C ALA A 122 7.88 7.09 21.96
N GLN A 123 7.63 5.79 21.95
CA GLN A 123 8.24 4.86 21.00
C GLN A 123 7.17 4.08 20.25
N MET A 124 7.49 3.64 19.02
CA MET A 124 6.52 2.94 18.19
C MET A 124 7.16 1.96 17.22
N TRP A 125 6.34 1.04 16.73
CA TRP A 125 6.59 0.34 15.46
C TRP A 125 5.35 0.42 14.57
N ALA A 126 5.53 0.21 13.28
CA ALA A 126 4.46 0.27 12.29
C ALA A 126 4.53 -0.92 11.32
N VAL A 127 3.35 -1.36 10.86
CA VAL A 127 3.19 -2.28 9.74
C VAL A 127 2.14 -1.72 8.79
N GLY A 128 2.36 -1.87 7.49
CA GLY A 128 1.47 -1.29 6.49
C GLY A 128 1.36 -2.11 5.22
N LEU A 129 0.19 -2.07 4.62
CA LEU A 129 -0.07 -2.51 3.25
C LEU A 129 -0.22 -1.27 2.36
N LYS A 130 -0.87 -1.41 1.20
CA LYS A 130 -1.13 -0.28 0.30
C LYS A 130 -2.20 0.68 0.80
N LYS A 131 -3.18 0.18 1.55
CA LYS A 131 -4.40 0.92 1.93
C LYS A 131 -4.55 1.12 3.44
N ALA A 132 -4.03 0.20 4.24
CA ALA A 132 -4.19 0.20 5.68
C ALA A 132 -2.82 0.10 6.36
N MET A 133 -2.70 0.74 7.51
CA MET A 133 -1.54 0.66 8.39
C MET A 133 -2.02 0.41 9.81
N MET A 134 -1.18 -0.26 10.58
CA MET A 134 -1.29 -0.38 12.03
C MET A 134 -0.01 0.14 12.67
N THR A 135 -0.14 0.89 13.75
CA THR A 135 0.99 1.30 14.61
C THR A 135 0.73 0.85 16.03
N TYR A 136 1.80 0.51 16.74
CA TYR A 136 1.78 0.29 18.18
C TYR A 136 2.66 1.31 18.84
N PHE A 137 2.16 1.93 19.91
CA PHE A 137 2.84 2.95 20.69
C PHE A 137 3.05 2.48 22.12
N GLU A 138 4.25 2.77 22.65
CA GLU A 138 4.52 2.80 24.09
C GLU A 138 4.81 4.25 24.49
N LEU A 139 4.02 4.74 25.44
CA LEU A 139 4.02 6.12 25.90
C LEU A 139 4.39 6.17 27.37
N GLU A 140 5.44 6.91 27.69
CA GLU A 140 5.81 7.24 29.06
C GLU A 140 4.82 8.23 29.69
N PRO A 141 4.80 8.37 31.03
CA PRO A 141 4.06 9.45 31.68
C PRO A 141 4.44 10.84 31.15
N ASN A 142 3.46 11.74 31.08
CA ASN A 142 3.60 13.13 30.62
C ASN A 142 4.07 13.28 29.16
N THR A 143 3.84 12.27 28.33
CA THR A 143 4.08 12.32 26.88
C THR A 143 3.00 13.17 26.21
N ILE A 144 3.40 14.05 25.29
CA ILE A 144 2.49 14.98 24.63
C ILE A 144 2.59 14.82 23.11
N PHE A 145 1.45 14.57 22.48
CA PHE A 145 1.23 14.74 21.05
C PHE A 145 0.52 16.07 20.84
N PRO A 146 1.21 17.08 20.28
CA PRO A 146 0.64 18.42 20.11
C PRO A 146 -0.56 18.40 19.16
N LYS A 147 -1.32 19.51 19.16
CA LYS A 147 -2.49 19.69 18.30
C LYS A 147 -2.09 19.57 16.83
N HIS A 148 -2.74 18.66 16.11
CA HIS A 148 -2.47 18.39 14.70
C HIS A 148 -3.72 17.85 13.99
N SER A 149 -3.58 17.58 12.69
CA SER A 149 -4.55 16.87 11.87
C SER A 149 -3.81 16.12 10.77
N HIS A 150 -4.48 15.14 10.15
CA HIS A 150 -3.96 14.38 9.02
C HIS A 150 -5.11 13.85 8.16
N GLU A 151 -4.81 13.58 6.90
CA GLU A 151 -5.76 13.00 5.94
C GLU A 151 -6.19 11.58 6.34
N ALA A 152 -5.29 10.80 6.96
CA ALA A 152 -5.63 9.47 7.44
C ALA A 152 -6.75 9.51 8.49
N GLU A 153 -7.77 8.69 8.33
CA GLU A 153 -8.64 8.31 9.44
C GLU A 153 -7.82 7.52 10.45
N GLN A 154 -8.12 7.70 11.75
CA GLN A 154 -7.42 7.05 12.85
C GLN A 154 -8.43 6.34 13.76
N ILE A 155 -8.14 5.09 14.12
CA ILE A 155 -8.89 4.37 15.15
C ILE A 155 -7.88 3.87 16.19
N THR A 156 -7.96 4.40 17.41
CA THR A 156 -7.06 4.04 18.51
C THR A 156 -7.78 3.13 19.50
N VAL A 157 -7.14 2.02 19.87
CA VAL A 157 -7.50 1.21 21.03
C VAL A 157 -6.40 1.33 22.09
N VAL A 158 -6.79 1.62 23.33
CA VAL A 158 -5.85 1.58 24.47
C VAL A 158 -5.72 0.14 24.95
N MET A 159 -4.50 -0.38 24.95
CA MET A 159 -4.19 -1.75 25.36
C MET A 159 -3.91 -1.80 26.87
N GLU A 160 -3.09 -0.86 27.37
CA GLU A 160 -2.71 -0.75 28.79
C GLU A 160 -2.63 0.73 29.19
N GLY A 161 -2.93 1.06 30.44
CA GLY A 161 -2.82 2.42 30.95
C GLY A 161 -4.00 3.32 30.57
N GLU A 162 -3.70 4.62 30.38
CA GLU A 162 -4.71 5.62 30.00
C GLU A 162 -4.12 6.68 29.06
N LEU A 163 -4.92 7.11 28.08
CA LEU A 163 -4.56 8.12 27.09
C LEU A 163 -5.67 9.17 27.00
N THR A 164 -5.32 10.45 27.10
CA THR A 164 -6.30 11.53 27.01
C THR A 164 -6.22 12.24 25.67
N PHE A 165 -7.33 12.24 24.94
CA PHE A 165 -7.50 13.02 23.70
C PHE A 165 -8.18 14.36 24.00
N VAL A 166 -7.82 15.38 23.23
CA VAL A 166 -8.50 16.67 23.20
C VAL A 166 -9.09 16.88 21.80
N LEU A 167 -10.43 16.94 21.73
CA LEU A 167 -11.21 17.10 20.50
C LEU A 167 -12.16 18.30 20.68
N GLN A 168 -12.07 19.33 19.84
CA GLN A 168 -12.97 20.49 19.91
C GLN A 168 -13.16 21.02 21.36
N GLU A 169 -12.05 21.19 22.09
CA GLU A 169 -11.99 21.61 23.51
C GLU A 169 -12.51 20.60 24.55
N LYS A 170 -13.10 19.49 24.13
CA LYS A 170 -13.48 18.38 25.01
C LYS A 170 -12.28 17.47 25.28
N LYS A 171 -12.03 17.16 26.55
CA LYS A 171 -11.07 16.14 26.97
C LYS A 171 -11.78 14.80 27.16
N ILE A 172 -11.22 13.75 26.59
CA ILE A 172 -11.72 12.37 26.70
C ILE A 172 -10.54 11.49 27.11
N THR A 173 -10.62 10.89 28.30
CA THR A 173 -9.62 9.93 28.78
C THR A 173 -10.10 8.52 28.50
N LEU A 174 -9.33 7.79 27.70
CA LEU A 174 -9.54 6.39 27.38
C LEU A 174 -8.69 5.51 28.30
N LYS A 175 -9.26 4.40 28.75
CA LYS A 175 -8.58 3.37 29.54
C LYS A 175 -8.43 2.09 28.71
N SER A 176 -7.69 1.11 29.22
CA SER A 176 -7.56 -0.22 28.60
C SER A 176 -8.92 -0.78 28.14
N GLY A 177 -9.01 -1.12 26.86
CA GLY A 177 -10.22 -1.59 26.18
C GLY A 177 -11.06 -0.50 25.50
N ASP A 178 -10.90 0.77 25.87
CA ASP A 178 -11.61 1.88 25.24
C ASP A 178 -11.05 2.17 23.85
N VAL A 179 -11.94 2.61 22.95
CA VAL A 179 -11.63 2.90 21.54
C VAL A 179 -12.12 4.30 21.18
N ILE A 180 -11.35 5.02 20.36
CA ILE A 180 -11.76 6.26 19.72
C ILE A 180 -11.56 6.18 18.20
N ALA A 181 -12.51 6.72 17.44
CA ALA A 181 -12.40 6.88 15.99
C ALA A 181 -12.37 8.37 15.66
N ILE A 182 -11.30 8.79 14.97
CA ILE A 182 -11.03 10.18 14.59
C ILE A 182 -11.14 10.28 13.07
N PRO A 183 -12.15 11.01 12.55
CA PRO A 183 -12.32 11.21 11.12
C PRO A 183 -11.14 11.95 10.48
N SER A 184 -11.00 11.77 9.16
CA SER A 184 -10.02 12.50 8.35
C SER A 184 -10.06 14.00 8.61
N ASN A 185 -8.87 14.60 8.80
CA ASN A 185 -8.64 16.02 9.04
C ASN A 185 -9.28 16.60 10.32
N ALA A 186 -9.88 15.78 11.19
CA ALA A 186 -10.34 16.25 12.49
C ALA A 186 -9.15 16.69 13.35
N ILE A 187 -9.17 17.92 13.84
CA ILE A 187 -8.09 18.47 14.65
C ILE A 187 -8.15 17.88 16.06
N HIS A 188 -7.03 17.31 16.51
CA HIS A 188 -6.93 16.64 17.81
C HIS A 188 -5.53 16.76 18.42
N SER A 189 -5.43 16.49 19.72
CA SER A 189 -4.16 16.27 20.43
C SER A 189 -4.32 15.11 21.40
N ALA A 190 -3.22 14.52 21.85
CA ALA A 190 -3.25 13.43 22.83
C ALA A 190 -2.13 13.61 23.86
N PHE A 191 -2.35 13.15 25.09
CA PHE A 191 -1.31 13.15 26.11
C PHE A 191 -1.55 12.05 27.15
N THR A 192 -0.46 11.56 27.74
CA THR A 192 -0.50 10.74 28.97
C THR A 192 -0.36 11.62 30.20
N GLY A 193 -1.05 11.26 31.27
CA GLY A 193 -0.89 11.89 32.59
C GLY A 193 0.31 11.32 33.34
N ASN A 194 0.11 11.04 34.63
CA ASN A 194 1.13 10.41 35.48
C ASN A 194 1.30 8.90 35.27
N LYS A 195 0.55 8.29 34.36
CA LYS A 195 0.63 6.86 34.02
C LYS A 195 1.12 6.67 32.58
N PRO A 196 1.86 5.59 32.31
CA PRO A 196 2.19 5.21 30.94
C PRO A 196 0.95 4.70 30.20
N CYS A 197 1.08 4.55 28.88
CA CYS A 197 0.04 3.98 28.03
C CYS A 197 0.65 3.14 26.91
N LYS A 198 0.00 2.03 26.57
CA LYS A 198 0.22 1.30 25.32
C LYS A 198 -1.03 1.37 24.47
N ALA A 199 -0.88 1.72 23.21
CA ALA A 199 -2.01 1.88 22.30
C ALA A 199 -1.70 1.31 20.91
N VAL A 200 -2.74 0.87 20.22
CA VAL A 200 -2.68 0.48 18.81
C VAL A 200 -3.55 1.43 18.02
N ASP A 201 -3.01 1.95 16.92
CA ASP A 201 -3.77 2.76 15.98
C ASP A 201 -3.90 2.04 14.65
N ALA A 202 -5.09 2.08 14.06
CA ALA A 202 -5.34 1.73 12.68
C ALA A 202 -5.51 3.00 11.84
N TRP A 203 -4.94 3.01 10.64
CA TRP A 203 -4.87 4.18 9.76
C TRP A 203 -5.32 3.86 8.33
N SER A 204 -6.02 4.82 7.71
CA SER A 204 -6.31 4.81 6.27
C SER A 204 -6.50 6.24 5.71
N PRO A 205 -5.77 6.67 4.66
CA PRO A 205 -4.68 5.94 4.02
C PRO A 205 -3.42 5.83 4.90
N VAL A 206 -2.43 5.12 4.38
CA VAL A 206 -1.16 4.82 5.05
C VAL A 206 -0.32 6.08 5.27
N ARG A 207 0.10 6.32 6.53
CA ARG A 207 1.03 7.37 6.96
C ARG A 207 2.48 6.97 6.63
N LYS A 208 2.96 7.26 5.41
CA LYS A 208 4.27 6.80 4.92
C LYS A 208 5.45 7.22 5.78
N GLU A 209 5.34 8.31 6.54
CA GLU A 209 6.36 8.78 7.47
C GLU A 209 6.64 7.82 8.65
N PHE A 210 5.78 6.84 8.88
CA PHE A 210 5.95 5.85 9.96
C PHE A 210 6.53 4.51 9.48
N LEU A 211 6.70 4.28 8.17
CA LEU A 211 7.29 3.06 7.59
C LEU A 211 8.80 3.25 7.37
#